data_AF-A0A954JIX2-F1
#
_entry.id   AF-A0A954JIX2-F1
#
_cell.length_a   1.000
_cell.length_b   1.000
_cell.length_c   1.000
_cell.angle_alpha   90.00
_cell.angle_beta   90.00
_cell.angle_gamma   90.00
#
_symmetry.space_group_name_H-M   'P 1'
#
loop_
_entity.id
_entity.type
_entity.pdbx_description
1 polymer ?
#
loop_
_entity_poly.entity_id
_entity_poly.type
_entity_poly.pdbx_seq_one_letter_code
_entity_poly.pdbx_strand_id
1 'polypeptide(L)'
;METEVQSVESEDQLVLRAQEALSNCNWTIGECAATWTKRYASGRTDADFGQLIGLSGDQVYQRRRVWESFADVWQEYPNLKWSHFYVALNWDDSAECLQWANEIEATIAEMKAWRRAQRGEDLTAPADEEAPFDLPGDFLTPTSGFVRDASDPAFAGERAAGENSGLALMDRESGEFAMAANRQVGGDDYAP
;
A
#
# COMPACT_ATOMS: atom_id res chain seq x y z
N MET A 1 4.69 46.58 -3.32
CA MET A 1 4.48 45.30 -4.01
C MET A 1 5.86 44.80 -4.39
N GLU A 2 6.51 44.12 -3.46
CA GLU A 2 7.77 43.43 -3.71
C GLU A 2 7.47 42.25 -4.62
N THR A 3 7.90 42.34 -5.87
CA THR A 3 7.99 41.18 -6.75
C THR A 3 9.08 40.28 -6.18
N GLU A 4 8.70 39.20 -5.50
CA GLU A 4 9.61 38.10 -5.22
C GLU A 4 10.22 37.66 -6.55
N VAL A 5 11.49 38.00 -6.73
CA VAL A 5 12.30 37.43 -7.80
C VAL A 5 12.47 35.97 -7.39
N GLN A 6 11.57 35.09 -7.85
CA GLN A 6 11.81 33.65 -7.81
C GLN A 6 13.11 33.42 -8.59
N SER A 7 14.22 33.29 -7.87
CA SER A 7 15.49 32.90 -8.44
C SER A 7 15.23 31.65 -9.26
N VAL A 8 15.47 31.72 -10.56
CA VAL A 8 15.29 30.59 -11.46
C VAL A 8 16.28 29.51 -11.00
N GLU A 9 15.78 28.52 -10.26
CA GLU A 9 16.59 27.36 -9.87
C GLU A 9 17.18 26.74 -11.13
N SER A 10 18.51 26.56 -11.15
CA SER A 10 19.19 25.88 -12.25
C SER A 10 18.87 24.38 -12.25
N GLU A 11 19.13 23.70 -13.37
CA GLU A 11 18.94 22.26 -13.48
C GLU A 11 19.70 21.49 -12.38
N ASP A 12 20.98 21.83 -12.16
CA ASP A 12 21.81 21.19 -11.13
C ASP A 12 21.26 21.40 -9.71
N GLN A 13 20.66 22.56 -9.43
CA GLN A 13 20.04 22.83 -8.13
C GLN A 13 18.82 21.94 -7.88
N LEU A 14 17.98 21.73 -8.91
CA LEU A 14 16.83 20.84 -8.81
C LEU A 14 17.25 19.38 -8.59
N VAL A 15 18.32 18.95 -9.27
CA VAL A 15 18.88 17.59 -9.12
C VAL A 15 19.44 17.40 -7.72
N LEU A 16 20.25 18.33 -7.21
CA LEU A 16 20.82 18.25 -5.86
C LEU A 16 19.73 18.24 -4.79
N ARG A 17 18.74 19.14 -4.90
CA ARG A 17 17.61 19.20 -3.97
C ARG A 17 16.78 17.91 -3.97
N ALA A 18 16.58 17.32 -5.14
CA ALA A 18 15.89 16.02 -5.26
C ALA A 18 16.71 14.87 -4.65
N GLN A 19 18.04 14.85 -4.85
CA GLN A 19 18.94 13.87 -4.24
C GLN A 19 18.93 13.95 -2.70
N GLU A 20 18.95 15.16 -2.13
CA GLU A 20 18.85 15.38 -0.69
C GLU A 20 17.48 14.93 -0.12
N ALA A 21 16.43 15.00 -0.93
CA ALA A 21 15.06 14.63 -0.56
C ALA A 21 14.74 13.13 -0.68
N LEU A 22 15.62 12.31 -1.28
CA LEU A 22 15.38 10.90 -1.60
C LEU A 22 14.84 10.07 -0.43
N SER A 23 15.36 10.32 0.78
CA SER A 23 15.01 9.53 1.96
C SER A 23 13.80 10.06 2.74
N ASN A 24 13.43 11.34 2.57
CA ASN A 24 12.58 12.01 3.57
C ASN A 24 11.45 12.87 3.00
N CYS A 25 11.45 13.22 1.71
CA CYS A 25 10.43 14.14 1.19
C CYS A 25 9.97 13.84 -0.23
N ASN A 26 8.96 12.96 -0.34
CA ASN A 26 8.32 12.65 -1.62
C ASN A 26 7.73 13.89 -2.32
N TRP A 27 7.23 14.86 -1.55
CA TRP A 27 6.72 16.13 -2.08
C TRP A 27 7.80 16.94 -2.78
N THR A 28 8.97 17.10 -2.15
CA THR A 28 10.12 17.83 -2.72
C THR A 28 10.60 17.18 -4.01
N ILE A 29 10.67 15.84 -4.06
CA ILE A 29 11.05 15.12 -5.29
C ILE A 29 10.03 15.40 -6.41
N GLY A 30 8.72 15.36 -6.09
CA GLY A 30 7.66 15.67 -7.04
C GLY A 30 7.73 17.11 -7.58
N GLU A 31 8.01 18.08 -6.71
CA GLU A 31 8.21 19.47 -7.08
C GLU A 31 9.42 19.67 -8.00
N CYS A 32 10.58 19.09 -7.63
CA CYS A 32 11.78 19.14 -8.44
C CYS A 32 11.53 18.51 -9.81
N ALA A 33 10.88 17.34 -9.86
CA ALA A 33 10.56 16.64 -11.09
C ALA A 33 9.60 17.45 -11.97
N ALA A 34 8.57 18.07 -11.39
CA ALA A 34 7.63 18.93 -12.12
C ALA A 34 8.35 20.16 -12.70
N THR A 35 9.18 20.83 -11.90
CA THR A 35 9.93 22.01 -12.30
C THR A 35 10.95 21.68 -13.39
N TRP A 36 11.68 20.58 -13.21
CA TRP A 36 12.66 20.10 -14.18
C TRP A 36 12.00 19.71 -15.50
N THR A 37 10.89 18.98 -15.46
CA THR A 37 10.18 18.53 -16.66
C THR A 37 9.61 19.72 -17.44
N LYS A 38 9.10 20.74 -16.73
CA LYS A 38 8.53 21.95 -17.35
C LYS A 38 9.59 22.85 -17.99
N ARG A 39 10.79 22.94 -17.40
CA ARG A 39 11.81 23.93 -17.80
C ARG A 39 12.99 23.35 -18.58
N TYR A 40 13.41 22.14 -18.26
CA TYR A 40 14.69 21.58 -18.70
C TYR A 40 14.55 20.30 -19.52
N ALA A 41 13.39 19.61 -19.50
CA ALA A 41 13.19 18.35 -20.23
C ALA A 41 13.73 18.41 -21.66
N SER A 42 13.30 19.37 -22.49
CA SER A 42 13.80 19.57 -23.86
C SER A 42 13.83 18.26 -24.70
N GLY A 43 12.83 17.38 -24.52
CA GLY A 43 12.77 16.05 -25.15
C GLY A 43 13.23 14.89 -24.24
N ARG A 44 13.81 15.19 -23.09
CA ARG A 44 14.04 14.24 -21.99
C ARG A 44 12.76 13.95 -21.22
N THR A 45 12.76 12.86 -20.49
CA THR A 45 11.61 12.27 -19.78
C THR A 45 11.89 12.13 -18.29
N ASP A 46 10.88 11.72 -17.52
CA ASP A 46 11.04 11.36 -16.10
C ASP A 46 12.11 10.27 -15.89
N ALA A 47 12.34 9.41 -16.89
CA ALA A 47 13.40 8.39 -16.83
C ALA A 47 14.80 9.01 -16.84
N ASP A 48 15.00 10.11 -17.59
CA ASP A 48 16.27 10.83 -17.63
C ASP A 48 16.50 11.57 -16.31
N PHE A 49 15.46 12.19 -15.74
CA PHE A 49 15.57 12.80 -14.42
C PHE A 49 15.82 11.76 -13.32
N GLY A 50 15.14 10.62 -13.39
CA GLY A 50 15.36 9.48 -12.50
C GLY A 50 16.81 9.00 -12.49
N GLN A 51 17.46 8.92 -13.65
CA GLN A 51 18.88 8.59 -13.74
C GLN A 51 19.78 9.59 -13.00
N LEU A 52 19.45 10.88 -13.02
CA LEU A 52 20.22 11.91 -12.32
C LEU A 52 20.11 11.81 -10.80
N ILE A 53 18.96 11.37 -10.29
CA ILE A 53 18.69 11.33 -8.84
C ILE A 53 18.74 9.91 -8.25
N GLY A 54 18.95 8.87 -9.06
CA GLY A 54 19.01 7.49 -8.61
C GLY A 54 17.64 6.83 -8.38
N LEU A 55 16.59 7.29 -9.07
CA LEU A 55 15.25 6.68 -9.06
C LEU A 55 14.89 6.12 -10.44
N SER A 56 13.93 5.19 -10.49
CA SER A 56 13.32 4.78 -11.75
C SER A 56 12.45 5.90 -12.33
N GLY A 57 12.28 5.93 -13.65
CA GLY A 57 11.41 6.91 -14.29
C GLY A 57 9.96 6.84 -13.80
N ASP A 58 9.49 5.65 -13.46
CA ASP A 58 8.16 5.42 -12.89
C ASP A 58 8.01 6.07 -11.49
N GLN A 59 8.98 5.85 -10.61
CA GLN A 59 9.02 6.46 -9.27
C GLN A 59 9.00 8.00 -9.33
N VAL A 60 9.70 8.58 -10.31
CA VAL A 60 9.70 10.03 -10.55
C VAL A 60 8.34 10.48 -11.07
N TYR A 61 7.82 9.78 -12.08
CA TYR A 61 6.55 10.08 -12.71
C TYR A 61 5.41 10.11 -11.69
N GLN A 62 5.30 9.10 -10.81
CA GLN A 62 4.29 9.04 -9.76
C GLN A 62 4.35 10.26 -8.83
N ARG A 63 5.55 10.61 -8.34
CA ARG A 63 5.76 11.77 -7.45
C ARG A 63 5.43 13.08 -8.13
N ARG A 64 5.83 13.22 -9.40
CA ARG A 64 5.48 14.39 -10.22
C ARG A 64 3.97 14.50 -10.40
N ARG A 65 3.27 13.41 -10.70
CA ARG A 65 1.82 13.40 -10.88
C ARG A 65 1.06 13.80 -9.61
N VAL A 66 1.49 13.30 -8.45
CA VAL A 66 0.91 13.68 -7.15
C VAL A 66 1.16 15.16 -6.87
N TRP A 67 2.38 15.66 -7.10
CA TRP A 67 2.69 17.08 -6.97
C TRP A 67 1.81 17.94 -7.88
N GLU A 68 1.76 17.64 -9.18
CA GLU A 68 0.95 18.39 -10.16
C GLU A 68 -0.54 18.44 -9.82
N SER A 69 -1.06 17.44 -9.10
CA SER A 69 -2.49 17.33 -8.79
C SER A 69 -2.85 17.94 -7.44
N PHE A 70 -1.96 17.88 -6.45
CA PHE A 70 -2.27 18.24 -5.06
C PHE A 70 -1.35 19.30 -4.45
N ALA A 71 -0.39 19.87 -5.20
CA ALA A 71 0.57 20.87 -4.70
C ALA A 71 -0.08 22.07 -4.01
N ASP A 72 -1.27 22.46 -4.43
CA ASP A 72 -1.97 23.64 -3.90
C ASP A 72 -2.72 23.35 -2.59
N VAL A 73 -3.10 22.09 -2.33
CA VAL A 73 -4.04 21.72 -1.25
C VAL A 73 -3.43 20.80 -0.18
N TRP A 74 -2.30 20.14 -0.44
CA TRP A 74 -1.77 19.11 0.48
C TRP A 74 -1.45 19.64 1.88
N GLN A 75 -1.13 20.94 2.01
CA GLN A 75 -0.87 21.59 3.30
C GLN A 75 -2.14 21.74 4.16
N GLU A 76 -3.33 21.67 3.55
CA GLU A 76 -4.61 21.69 4.27
C GLU A 76 -4.90 20.36 5.00
N TYR A 77 -4.15 19.30 4.67
CA TYR A 77 -4.31 17.96 5.23
C TYR A 77 -3.08 17.52 6.05
N PRO A 78 -2.79 18.15 7.20
CA PRO A 78 -1.57 17.90 7.97
C PRO A 78 -1.46 16.48 8.55
N ASN A 79 -2.57 15.76 8.67
CA ASN A 79 -2.60 14.40 9.19
C ASN A 79 -2.37 13.35 8.10
N LEU A 80 -2.39 13.76 6.82
CA LEU A 80 -2.25 12.87 5.69
C LEU A 80 -0.81 12.77 5.22
N LYS A 81 -0.49 11.61 4.70
CA LYS A 81 0.84 11.29 4.17
C LYS A 81 0.77 11.29 2.66
N TRP A 82 1.90 11.47 1.99
CA TRP A 82 1.98 11.46 0.53
C TRP A 82 1.27 10.25 -0.10
N SER A 83 1.36 9.08 0.54
CA SER A 83 0.72 7.84 0.06
C SER A 83 -0.81 7.91 0.02
N HIS A 84 -1.47 8.73 0.86
CA HIS A 84 -2.91 8.98 0.76
C HIS A 84 -3.26 9.68 -0.55
N PHE A 85 -2.50 10.72 -0.91
CA PHE A 85 -2.68 11.47 -2.15
C PHE A 85 -2.35 10.62 -3.38
N TYR A 86 -1.32 9.77 -3.29
CA TYR A 86 -1.00 8.84 -4.37
C TYR A 86 -2.17 7.91 -4.70
N VAL A 87 -2.78 7.31 -3.68
CA VAL A 87 -3.92 6.41 -3.85
C VAL A 87 -5.15 7.16 -4.38
N ALA A 88 -5.34 8.42 -3.97
CA ALA A 88 -6.44 9.27 -4.42
C ALA A 88 -6.22 9.93 -5.78
N LEU A 89 -5.06 9.76 -6.43
CA LEU A 89 -4.66 10.48 -7.64
C LEU A 89 -5.66 10.33 -8.80
N ASN A 90 -6.26 9.15 -8.92
CA ASN A 90 -7.20 8.83 -10.00
C ASN A 90 -8.66 8.77 -9.51
N TRP A 91 -8.95 9.29 -8.31
CA TRP A 91 -10.28 9.29 -7.74
C TRP A 91 -11.02 10.58 -8.08
N ASP A 92 -12.22 10.44 -8.65
CA ASP A 92 -13.13 11.54 -8.97
C ASP A 92 -13.65 12.27 -7.71
N ASP A 93 -13.73 11.56 -6.59
CA ASP A 93 -14.14 12.00 -5.25
C ASP A 93 -12.94 12.16 -4.30
N SER A 94 -11.75 12.40 -4.84
CA SER A 94 -10.50 12.54 -4.07
C SER A 94 -10.61 13.58 -2.95
N ALA A 95 -11.21 14.75 -3.21
CA ALA A 95 -11.37 15.80 -2.22
C ALA A 95 -12.18 15.37 -0.99
N GLU A 96 -13.32 14.70 -1.20
CA GLU A 96 -14.17 14.21 -0.10
C GLU A 96 -13.47 13.10 0.69
N CYS A 97 -12.80 12.18 -0.01
CA CYS A 97 -12.06 11.08 0.61
C CYS A 97 -10.89 11.59 1.46
N LEU A 98 -10.10 12.54 0.94
CA LEU A 98 -8.96 13.13 1.64
C LEU A 98 -9.43 13.95 2.85
N GLN A 99 -10.50 14.74 2.70
CA GLN A 99 -11.08 15.48 3.82
C GLN A 99 -11.49 14.55 4.95
N TRP A 100 -12.26 13.50 4.64
CA TRP A 100 -12.68 12.52 5.63
C TRP A 100 -11.49 11.82 6.30
N ALA A 101 -10.50 11.39 5.50
CA ALA A 101 -9.31 10.72 6.01
C ALA A 101 -8.50 11.62 6.94
N ASN A 102 -8.41 12.92 6.64
CA ASN A 102 -7.70 13.89 7.46
C ASN A 102 -8.40 14.16 8.79
N GLU A 103 -9.73 14.23 8.80
CA GLU A 103 -10.55 14.50 9.99
C GLU A 103 -10.48 13.36 11.01
N ILE A 104 -10.42 12.10 10.55
CA ILE A 104 -10.44 10.92 11.42
C ILE A 104 -9.08 10.21 11.51
N GLU A 105 -8.03 10.80 10.92
CA GLU A 105 -6.69 10.23 10.84
C GLU A 105 -6.68 8.80 10.22
N ALA A 106 -7.51 8.60 9.19
CA ALA A 106 -7.71 7.29 8.58
C ALA A 106 -6.44 6.76 7.94
N THR A 107 -6.23 5.45 8.03
CA THR A 107 -5.29 4.72 7.17
C THR A 107 -5.78 4.69 5.72
N ILE A 108 -4.87 4.37 4.79
CA ILE A 108 -5.21 4.21 3.36
C ILE A 108 -6.28 3.13 3.15
N ALA A 109 -6.20 2.04 3.93
CA ALA A 109 -7.16 0.94 3.84
C ALA A 109 -8.57 1.40 4.26
N GLU A 110 -8.67 2.16 5.34
CA GLU A 110 -9.92 2.75 5.81
C GLU A 110 -10.47 3.78 4.81
N MET A 111 -9.62 4.61 4.23
CA MET A 111 -10.00 5.57 3.19
C MET A 111 -10.57 4.86 1.94
N LYS A 112 -9.93 3.77 1.48
CA LYS A 112 -10.45 2.93 0.39
C LYS A 112 -11.80 2.28 0.77
N ALA A 113 -11.93 1.77 1.99
CA ALA A 113 -13.16 1.12 2.45
C ALA A 113 -14.33 2.11 2.58
N TRP A 114 -14.07 3.30 3.14
CA TRP A 114 -15.06 4.37 3.24
C TRP A 114 -15.57 4.79 1.87
N ARG A 115 -14.67 5.00 0.90
CA ARG A 115 -15.04 5.33 -0.48
C ARG A 115 -15.99 4.29 -1.10
N ARG A 116 -15.69 3.00 -0.93
CA ARG A 116 -16.57 1.91 -1.40
C ARG A 116 -17.94 1.95 -0.71
N ALA A 117 -17.96 2.18 0.60
CA ALA A 117 -19.19 2.28 1.37
C ALA A 117 -20.07 3.45 0.89
N GLN A 118 -19.49 4.60 0.55
CA GLN A 118 -20.24 5.76 0.01
C GLN A 118 -20.87 5.49 -1.36
N ARG A 119 -20.20 4.68 -2.19
CA ARG A 119 -20.67 4.32 -3.54
C ARG A 119 -21.65 3.15 -3.56
N GLY A 120 -21.87 2.49 -2.42
CA GLY A 120 -22.65 1.27 -2.34
C GLY A 120 -21.97 0.08 -3.01
N GLU A 121 -20.64 0.10 -3.14
CA GLU A 121 -19.85 -1.01 -3.65
C GLU A 121 -19.71 -2.11 -2.57
N ASP A 122 -19.65 -3.38 -3.01
CA ASP A 122 -19.57 -4.53 -2.11
C ASP A 122 -18.25 -4.54 -1.32
N LEU A 123 -18.34 -4.38 0.00
CA LEU A 123 -17.21 -4.34 0.94
C LEU A 123 -16.54 -5.70 1.14
N THR A 124 -17.10 -6.79 0.59
CA THR A 124 -16.52 -8.13 0.64
C THR A 124 -15.56 -8.41 -0.52
N ALA A 125 -15.56 -7.56 -1.56
CA ALA A 125 -14.61 -7.67 -2.64
C ALA A 125 -13.19 -7.33 -2.15
N PRO A 126 -12.15 -8.10 -2.55
CA PRO A 126 -10.78 -7.78 -2.18
C PRO A 126 -10.46 -6.37 -2.68
N ALA A 127 -9.88 -5.55 -1.80
CA ALA A 127 -9.39 -4.26 -2.24
C ALA A 127 -8.31 -4.52 -3.30
N ASP A 128 -8.34 -3.85 -4.45
CA ASP A 128 -7.18 -3.80 -5.34
C ASP A 128 -5.98 -3.29 -4.53
N GLU A 129 -5.14 -4.25 -4.13
CA GLU A 129 -3.89 -4.07 -3.42
C GLU A 129 -2.82 -3.69 -4.46
N GLU A 130 -3.02 -2.55 -5.12
CA GLU A 130 -1.87 -1.82 -5.63
C GLU A 130 -1.14 -1.27 -4.40
N ALA A 131 -0.14 -2.02 -3.94
CA ALA A 131 0.75 -1.60 -2.87
C ALA A 131 1.37 -0.25 -3.26
N PRO A 132 1.26 0.79 -2.42
CA PRO A 132 1.86 2.10 -2.69
C PRO A 132 3.40 2.04 -2.64
N PHE A 133 4.02 1.51 -3.69
CA PHE A 133 5.47 1.42 -3.89
C PHE A 133 6.25 0.67 -2.77
N ASP A 134 7.44 0.18 -3.12
CA ASP A 134 8.42 -0.42 -2.21
C ASP A 134 9.04 0.69 -1.35
N LEU A 135 8.24 1.24 -0.42
CA LEU A 135 8.73 2.16 0.59
C LEU A 135 9.81 1.43 1.38
N PRO A 136 11.03 1.97 1.54
CA PRO A 136 12.03 1.36 2.40
C PRO A 136 11.49 1.28 3.83
N GLY A 137 11.07 0.07 4.22
CA GLY A 137 11.17 -0.51 5.55
C GLY A 137 10.24 -0.05 6.68
N ASP A 138 9.59 1.11 6.64
CA ASP A 138 9.07 1.68 7.91
C ASP A 138 7.55 1.93 8.01
N PHE A 139 6.75 1.55 7.00
CA PHE A 139 5.39 2.12 6.89
C PHE A 139 4.19 1.17 6.94
N LEU A 140 4.41 -0.13 7.09
CA LEU A 140 3.34 -1.13 7.16
C LEU A 140 3.34 -1.90 8.48
N THR A 141 3.54 -1.23 9.60
CA THR A 141 3.17 -1.77 10.92
C THR A 141 1.76 -1.31 11.29
N PRO A 142 0.71 -2.09 10.97
CA PRO A 142 -0.54 -1.92 11.70
C PRO A 142 -0.23 -2.23 13.17
N THR A 143 -0.36 -1.22 14.04
CA THR A 143 -0.52 -1.49 15.46
C THR A 143 -1.87 -2.18 15.60
N SER A 144 -1.83 -3.51 15.55
CA SER A 144 -2.99 -4.36 15.80
C SER A 144 -3.40 -4.17 17.25
N GLY A 145 -4.30 -3.21 17.48
CA GLY A 145 -4.98 -3.03 18.75
C GLY A 145 -5.88 -4.23 18.98
N PHE A 146 -5.46 -5.15 19.84
CA PHE A 146 -6.27 -6.27 20.30
C PHE A 146 -7.60 -5.76 20.86
N VAL A 147 -8.69 -6.08 20.17
CA VAL A 147 -10.05 -5.97 20.73
C VAL A 147 -10.16 -7.00 21.86
N ARG A 148 -10.32 -6.53 23.10
CA ARG A 148 -10.64 -7.40 24.25
C ARG A 148 -12.06 -7.91 24.10
N ASP A 149 -12.21 -9.22 23.91
CA ASP A 149 -13.50 -9.90 24.06
C ASP A 149 -13.98 -9.76 25.51
N ALA A 150 -15.15 -9.16 25.69
CA ALA A 150 -15.80 -8.99 26.98
C ALA A 150 -16.93 -10.02 27.11
N SER A 151 -16.58 -11.27 27.41
CA SER A 151 -17.55 -12.33 27.66
C SER A 151 -17.10 -13.28 28.77
N ASP A 152 -17.17 -12.82 30.02
CA ASP A 152 -17.32 -13.73 31.17
C ASP A 152 -18.58 -13.28 31.93
N PRO A 153 -19.53 -14.20 32.20
CA PRO A 153 -19.65 -14.61 33.59
C PRO A 153 -19.97 -16.11 33.78
N ALA A 154 -19.06 -16.78 34.47
CA ALA A 154 -19.27 -17.54 35.71
C ALA A 154 -20.70 -18.04 36.07
N PHE A 155 -20.87 -19.38 36.11
CA PHE A 155 -21.45 -20.11 37.26
C PHE A 155 -21.17 -21.63 37.12
N ALA A 156 -20.16 -22.16 37.80
CA ALA A 156 -20.23 -22.91 39.07
C ALA A 156 -20.62 -24.40 38.92
N GLY A 157 -19.73 -25.31 39.33
CA GLY A 157 -20.03 -26.75 39.38
C GLY A 157 -18.85 -27.68 39.71
N GLU A 158 -18.18 -27.41 40.83
CA GLU A 158 -17.33 -28.31 41.63
C GLU A 158 -17.45 -29.83 41.38
N ARG A 159 -16.33 -30.54 41.13
CA ARG A 159 -15.78 -31.60 42.02
C ARG A 159 -14.62 -32.43 41.43
N ALA A 160 -13.57 -32.52 42.25
CA ALA A 160 -12.79 -33.72 42.61
C ALA A 160 -11.68 -34.25 41.68
N ALA A 161 -10.46 -34.04 42.18
CA ALA A 161 -9.47 -35.08 42.53
C ALA A 161 -8.63 -35.75 41.43
N GLY A 162 -7.30 -35.56 41.56
CA GLY A 162 -6.42 -36.67 41.95
C GLY A 162 -5.76 -37.46 40.81
N GLU A 163 -4.49 -37.12 40.59
CA GLU A 163 -3.36 -37.97 40.20
C GLU A 163 -3.59 -39.50 40.06
N ASN A 164 -3.12 -40.08 38.95
CA ASN A 164 -1.94 -40.96 38.87
C ASN A 164 -2.07 -42.07 37.80
N SER A 165 -1.03 -42.13 36.97
CA SER A 165 -0.43 -43.24 36.20
C SER A 165 -1.07 -44.65 36.19
N GLY A 166 -1.08 -45.26 35.01
CA GLY A 166 -0.76 -46.69 34.87
C GLY A 166 -1.60 -47.52 33.88
N LEU A 167 -0.89 -48.06 32.87
CA LEU A 167 -1.08 -49.37 32.22
C LEU A 167 -2.22 -49.61 31.21
N ALA A 168 -1.79 -49.61 29.93
CA ALA A 168 -1.73 -50.78 29.02
C ALA A 168 -2.96 -51.26 28.20
N LEU A 169 -2.61 -51.72 26.98
CA LEU A 169 -3.30 -52.63 26.02
C LEU A 169 -4.32 -51.94 25.09
N MET A 170 -4.34 -52.08 23.75
CA MET A 170 -3.74 -52.97 22.73
C MET A 170 -3.69 -52.19 21.40
N ASP A 171 -2.56 -52.14 20.70
CA ASP A 171 -2.18 -53.02 19.57
C ASP A 171 -3.04 -52.87 18.29
N ARG A 172 -2.54 -52.06 17.34
CA ARG A 172 -2.66 -52.31 15.89
C ARG A 172 -1.72 -51.40 15.06
N GLU A 173 -0.45 -51.80 14.98
CA GLU A 173 0.36 -51.64 13.76
C GLU A 173 -0.10 -52.72 12.76
N SER A 174 0.14 -52.77 11.44
CA SER A 174 0.97 -52.08 10.47
C SER A 174 0.20 -52.24 9.13
N GLY A 175 0.39 -51.46 8.07
CA GLY A 175 1.61 -51.39 7.29
C GLY A 175 1.25 -51.18 5.80
N GLU A 176 2.09 -50.43 5.14
CA GLU A 176 2.02 -49.98 3.74
C GLU A 176 2.08 -51.14 2.73
N PHE A 177 1.68 -50.91 1.47
CA PHE A 177 2.53 -50.98 0.27
C PHE A 177 1.72 -50.81 -1.04
N ALA A 178 2.36 -50.16 -2.01
CA ALA A 178 1.87 -49.75 -3.33
C ALA A 178 1.58 -50.89 -4.32
N MET A 179 0.80 -50.61 -5.38
CA MET A 179 1.17 -50.89 -6.78
C MET A 179 0.13 -50.39 -7.81
N ALA A 180 0.66 -49.98 -8.96
CA ALA A 180 -0.02 -49.48 -10.15
C ALA A 180 -0.77 -50.56 -10.94
N ALA A 181 -1.78 -50.16 -11.72
CA ALA A 181 -2.20 -50.87 -12.92
C ALA A 181 -2.83 -49.93 -13.97
N ASN A 182 -2.27 -50.03 -15.17
CA ASN A 182 -2.59 -49.34 -16.41
C ASN A 182 -3.83 -49.94 -17.10
N ARG A 183 -4.66 -49.11 -17.76
CA ARG A 183 -5.43 -49.52 -18.95
C ARG A 183 -5.85 -48.32 -19.81
N GLN A 184 -5.24 -48.24 -20.99
CA GLN A 184 -5.69 -47.48 -22.17
C GLN A 184 -6.87 -48.17 -22.86
N VAL A 185 -7.78 -47.38 -23.45
CA VAL A 185 -8.39 -47.46 -24.81
C VAL A 185 -9.10 -46.10 -25.01
N GLY A 186 -8.65 -45.17 -25.88
CA GLY A 186 -8.95 -45.07 -27.32
C GLY A 186 -10.15 -44.12 -27.53
N GLY A 187 -10.23 -43.16 -28.45
CA GLY A 187 -9.39 -42.65 -29.52
C GLY A 187 -10.16 -41.53 -30.24
N ASP A 188 -9.41 -40.59 -30.81
CA ASP A 188 -9.68 -39.71 -31.97
C ASP A 188 -10.87 -38.73 -32.06
N ASP A 189 -10.52 -37.62 -32.72
CA ASP A 189 -11.31 -36.58 -33.39
C ASP A 189 -12.04 -35.52 -32.53
N TYR A 190 -11.49 -34.29 -32.52
CA TYR A 190 -12.01 -33.20 -33.37
C TYR A 190 -11.23 -31.89 -33.13
N ALA A 191 -10.63 -31.35 -34.20
CA ALA A 191 -10.37 -29.93 -34.40
C ALA A 191 -10.82 -29.61 -35.84
N PRO A 192 -11.32 -28.42 -36.20
CA PRO A 192 -11.00 -27.10 -35.64
C PRO A 192 -12.15 -26.39 -34.89
#